data_AF-A0A9D7Z6S6-F1
#
_entry.id   AF-A0A9D7Z6S6-F1
#
_cell.length_a   1.000
_cell.length_b   1.000
_cell.length_c   1.000
_cell.angle_alpha   90.00
_cell.angle_beta   90.00
_cell.angle_gamma   90.00
#
_symmetry.space_group_name_H-M   'P 1'
#
loop_
_entity.id
_entity.type
_entity.pdbx_description
1 polymer ?
#
loop_
_entity_poly.entity_id
_entity_poly.type
_entity_poly.pdbx_seq_one_letter_code
_entity_poly.pdbx_strand_id
1 'polypeptide(L)'
;MPGLSEAAQEAFGLSARAIFRALKIATISPEIRDRIADNALAGNQSELLKLSDQSPDRQAQIVGLLLAEPPTATTVDDAVAVIDKTQPAQTPKLWEKVSDRFSRLKRSEQHRFFEAHRDAIDLWLAERG
;
A
#
# COMPACT_ATOMS: atom_id res chain seq x y z
N MET A 1 4.24 25.57 10.69
CA MET A 1 3.28 25.52 9.56
C MET A 1 1.90 25.87 10.11
N PRO A 2 1.25 26.96 9.68
CA PRO A 2 -0.10 27.28 10.14
C PRO A 2 -1.06 26.30 9.46
N GLY A 3 -1.66 25.39 10.24
CA GLY A 3 -2.71 24.50 9.76
C GLY A 3 -4.04 25.24 9.61
N LEU A 4 -4.93 24.72 8.76
CA LEU A 4 -6.33 25.17 8.68
C LEU A 4 -6.96 25.12 10.10
N SER A 5 -7.69 26.17 10.50
CA SER A 5 -8.34 26.24 11.80
C SER A 5 -9.36 25.10 11.98
N GLU A 6 -9.67 24.73 13.23
CA GLU A 6 -10.70 23.72 13.53
C GLU A 6 -12.05 24.07 12.90
N ALA A 7 -12.42 25.35 12.90
CA ALA A 7 -13.64 25.84 12.24
C ALA A 7 -13.65 25.56 10.73
N ALA A 8 -12.49 25.66 10.04
CA ALA A 8 -12.40 25.31 8.63
C ALA A 8 -12.44 23.79 8.41
N GLN A 9 -11.83 23.01 9.30
CA GLN A 9 -11.90 21.54 9.25
C GLN A 9 -13.35 21.05 9.37
N GLU A 10 -14.11 21.63 10.30
CA GLU A 10 -15.53 21.32 10.51
C GLU A 10 -16.39 21.77 9.32
N ALA A 11 -16.19 23.00 8.82
CA ALA A 11 -16.92 23.53 7.68
C ALA A 11 -16.74 22.71 6.39
N PHE A 12 -15.55 22.15 6.18
CA PHE A 12 -15.25 21.32 5.00
C PHE A 12 -15.36 19.81 5.26
N GLY A 13 -15.68 19.38 6.49
CA GLY A 13 -15.75 17.96 6.87
C GLY A 13 -14.41 17.22 6.71
N LEU A 14 -13.29 17.92 6.81
CA LEU A 14 -11.95 17.36 6.60
C LEU A 14 -11.23 17.16 7.93
N SER A 15 -10.85 15.92 8.22
CA SER A 15 -9.99 15.65 9.38
C SER A 15 -8.59 16.26 9.19
N ALA A 16 -7.95 16.67 10.29
CA ALA A 16 -6.55 17.10 10.29
C ALA A 16 -5.61 16.11 9.57
N ARG A 17 -5.87 14.80 9.71
CA ARG A 17 -5.10 13.75 9.03
C ARG A 17 -5.27 13.77 7.51
N ALA A 18 -6.48 14.04 7.01
CA ALA A 18 -6.73 14.17 5.59
C ALA A 18 -6.01 15.38 5.00
N ILE A 19 -6.04 16.52 5.70
CA ILE A 19 -5.34 17.74 5.30
C ILE A 19 -3.83 17.51 5.24
N PHE A 20 -3.25 16.89 6.29
CA PHE A 20 -1.83 16.58 6.32
C PHE A 20 -1.40 15.74 5.11
N ARG A 21 -2.17 14.70 4.78
CA ARG A 21 -1.90 13.85 3.61
C ARG A 21 -1.96 14.62 2.31
N ALA A 22 -2.98 15.47 2.13
CA ALA A 22 -3.13 16.29 0.94
C ALA A 22 -1.96 17.27 0.78
N LEU A 23 -1.56 17.96 1.86
CA LEU A 23 -0.41 18.86 1.86
C LEU A 23 0.90 18.13 1.56
N LYS A 24 1.05 16.91 2.08
CA LYS A 24 2.22 16.08 1.79
C LYS A 24 2.27 15.66 0.33
N ILE A 25 1.16 15.20 -0.26
CA ILE A 25 1.10 14.88 -1.69
C ILE A 25 1.38 16.12 -2.55
N ALA A 26 0.96 17.30 -2.10
CA ALA A 26 1.20 18.56 -2.81
C ALA A 26 2.70 18.94 -2.90
N THR A 27 3.60 18.30 -2.14
CA THR A 27 5.06 18.52 -2.26
C THR A 27 5.67 17.87 -3.49
N ILE A 28 4.99 16.90 -4.12
CA ILE A 28 5.40 16.33 -5.40
C ILE A 28 5.44 17.45 -6.43
N SER A 29 6.48 17.54 -7.25
CA SER A 29 6.64 18.67 -8.18
C SER A 29 5.49 18.72 -9.21
N PRO A 30 5.10 19.91 -9.69
CA PRO A 30 4.09 20.05 -10.74
C PRO A 30 4.40 19.19 -11.97
N GLU A 31 5.67 19.15 -12.39
CA GLU A 31 6.12 18.40 -13.57
C GLU A 31 5.90 16.90 -13.40
N ILE A 32 6.11 16.38 -12.19
CA ILE A 32 5.83 14.97 -11.90
C ILE A 32 4.32 14.70 -11.89
N ARG A 33 3.52 15.59 -11.31
CA ARG A 33 2.06 15.45 -11.30
C ARG A 33 1.49 15.43 -12.72
N ASP A 34 1.98 16.30 -13.59
CA ASP A 34 1.57 16.36 -14.99
C ASP A 34 1.93 15.06 -15.73
N ARG A 35 3.13 14.52 -15.49
CA ARG A 35 3.57 13.25 -16.10
C ARG A 35 2.72 12.04 -15.71
N ILE A 36 2.15 12.04 -14.50
CA ILE A 36 1.38 10.90 -13.99
C ILE A 36 -0.13 11.09 -14.12
N ALA A 37 -0.60 12.21 -14.68
CA ALA A 37 -2.01 12.59 -14.72
C ALA A 37 -2.92 11.50 -15.31
N ASP A 38 -2.46 10.84 -16.37
CA ASP A 38 -3.19 9.77 -17.07
C ASP A 38 -2.84 8.36 -16.57
N ASN A 39 -1.98 8.25 -15.54
CA ASN A 39 -1.58 6.97 -14.95
C ASN A 39 -2.45 6.60 -13.74
N ALA A 40 -2.66 5.31 -13.51
CA ALA A 40 -3.38 4.80 -12.33
C ALA A 40 -2.84 5.31 -10.98
N LEU A 41 -1.56 5.72 -10.95
CA LEU A 41 -0.90 6.34 -9.80
C LEU A 41 -1.58 7.64 -9.36
N ALA A 42 -2.08 8.48 -10.28
CA ALA A 42 -2.69 9.77 -9.94
C ALA A 42 -3.94 9.64 -9.05
N GLY A 43 -4.67 8.52 -9.15
CA GLY A 43 -5.85 8.24 -8.33
C GLY A 43 -5.55 7.53 -7.01
N ASN A 44 -4.30 7.12 -6.76
CA ASN A 44 -3.96 6.25 -5.63
C ASN A 44 -3.25 7.03 -4.51
N GLN A 45 -4.03 7.54 -3.54
CA GLN A 45 -3.50 8.31 -2.39
C GLN A 45 -2.37 7.57 -1.64
N SER A 46 -2.47 6.25 -1.49
CA SER A 46 -1.46 5.47 -0.77
C SER A 46 -0.12 5.49 -1.51
N GLU A 47 -0.14 5.31 -2.83
CA GLU A 47 1.07 5.35 -3.65
C GLU A 47 1.62 6.76 -3.78
N LEU A 48 0.76 7.78 -3.93
CA LEU A 48 1.19 9.19 -3.93
C LEU A 48 1.86 9.60 -2.61
N LEU A 49 1.39 9.07 -1.48
CA LEU A 49 2.06 9.30 -0.19
C LEU A 49 3.45 8.67 -0.17
N LYS A 50 3.60 7.42 -0.63
CA LYS A 50 4.92 6.76 -0.75
C LYS A 50 5.86 7.54 -1.66
N LEU A 51 5.35 8.06 -2.77
CA LEU A 51 6.11 8.89 -3.70
C LEU A 51 6.55 10.21 -3.03
N SER A 52 5.63 10.88 -2.31
CA SER A 52 5.93 12.12 -1.59
C SER A 52 6.97 11.97 -0.48
N ASP A 53 7.17 10.75 0.03
CA ASP A 53 8.22 10.41 1.00
C ASP A 53 9.62 10.33 0.40
N GLN A 54 9.74 10.30 -0.94
CA GLN A 54 11.02 10.23 -1.63
C GLN A 54 11.57 11.61 -1.95
N SER A 55 12.90 11.72 -2.10
CA SER A 55 13.54 12.93 -2.60
C SER A 55 13.09 13.27 -4.04
N PRO A 56 13.12 14.54 -4.47
CA PRO A 56 12.68 14.93 -5.82
C PRO A 56 13.33 14.11 -6.95
N ASP A 57 14.64 13.87 -6.85
CA ASP A 57 15.38 13.06 -7.82
C ASP A 57 14.87 11.61 -7.88
N ARG A 58 14.57 11.02 -6.71
CA ARG A 58 14.01 9.66 -6.63
C ARG A 58 12.58 9.61 -7.15
N GLN A 59 11.77 10.63 -6.90
CA GLN A 59 10.41 10.71 -7.45
C GLN A 59 10.44 10.64 -8.98
N ALA A 60 11.34 11.38 -9.63
CA ALA A 60 11.49 11.37 -11.07
C ALA A 60 11.93 9.99 -11.62
N GLN A 61 12.87 9.31 -10.93
CA GLN A 61 13.31 7.97 -11.29
C GLN A 61 12.19 6.93 -11.16
N ILE A 62 11.47 6.95 -10.03
CA ILE A 62 10.34 6.05 -9.77
C ILE A 62 9.27 6.21 -10.85
N VAL A 63 8.89 7.45 -11.15
CA VAL A 63 7.90 7.74 -12.20
C VAL A 63 8.39 7.28 -13.57
N GLY A 64 9.70 7.39 -13.85
CA GLY A 64 10.30 6.83 -15.05
C GLY A 64 10.14 5.30 -15.16
N LEU A 65 10.28 4.57 -14.06
CA LEU A 65 10.11 3.11 -14.03
C LEU A 65 8.64 2.68 -14.17
N LEU A 66 7.71 3.44 -13.57
CA LEU A 66 6.27 3.19 -13.63
C LEU A 66 5.65 3.50 -15.00
N LEU A 67 6.23 4.47 -15.71
CA LEU A 67 5.76 4.91 -17.04
C LEU A 67 6.56 4.28 -18.20
N ALA A 68 7.53 3.40 -17.92
CA ALA A 68 8.26 2.70 -18.96
C ALA A 68 7.33 1.79 -19.79
N GLU A 69 7.70 1.52 -21.03
CA GLU A 69 6.99 0.56 -21.90
C GLU A 69 7.93 -0.59 -22.30
N PRO A 70 7.71 -1.82 -21.80
CA PRO A 70 6.76 -2.19 -20.73
C PRO A 70 7.17 -1.62 -19.36
N PRO A 71 6.21 -1.47 -18.41
CA PRO A 71 6.51 -0.91 -17.09
C PRO A 71 7.47 -1.82 -16.32
N THR A 72 8.57 -1.24 -15.83
CA THR A 72 9.59 -1.95 -15.05
C THR A 72 9.14 -2.20 -13.62
N ALA A 73 8.19 -1.40 -13.13
CA ALA A 73 7.59 -1.52 -11.80
C ALA A 73 6.08 -1.24 -11.88
N THR A 74 5.30 -1.85 -10.98
CA THR A 74 3.85 -1.63 -10.91
C THR A 74 3.41 -0.79 -9.71
N THR A 75 4.28 -0.67 -8.70
CA THR A 75 4.06 0.12 -7.49
C THR A 75 5.29 0.97 -7.18
N VAL A 76 5.11 2.00 -6.36
CA VAL A 76 6.21 2.83 -5.87
C VAL A 76 7.22 1.99 -5.08
N ASP A 77 6.76 1.01 -4.30
CA ASP A 77 7.66 0.12 -3.54
C ASP A 77 8.46 -0.80 -4.45
N ASP A 78 7.86 -1.32 -5.53
CA ASP A 78 8.59 -2.10 -6.54
C ASP A 78 9.67 -1.24 -7.21
N ALA A 79 9.32 0.00 -7.58
CA ALA A 79 10.25 0.93 -8.22
C ALA A 79 11.41 1.30 -7.29
N VAL A 80 11.13 1.54 -5.99
CA VAL A 80 12.16 1.75 -4.97
C VAL A 80 13.06 0.53 -4.84
N ALA A 81 12.49 -0.69 -4.82
CA ALA A 81 13.28 -1.91 -4.74
C ALA A 81 14.19 -2.11 -5.96
N VAL A 82 13.70 -1.79 -7.16
CA VAL A 82 14.51 -1.80 -8.40
C VAL A 82 15.67 -0.81 -8.32
N ILE A 83 15.42 0.42 -7.85
CA ILE A 83 16.46 1.45 -7.67
C ILE A 83 17.49 1.00 -6.64
N ASP A 84 17.04 0.46 -5.51
CA ASP A 84 17.89 0.03 -4.40
C ASP A 84 18.54 -1.34 -4.62
N LYS A 85 18.24 -2.00 -5.75
CA LYS A 85 18.66 -3.38 -6.05
C LYS A 85 18.32 -4.34 -4.91
N THR A 86 17.21 -4.09 -4.24
CA THR A 86 16.66 -4.95 -3.19
C THR A 86 15.52 -5.79 -3.75
N GLN A 87 15.16 -6.88 -3.08
CA GLN A 87 13.97 -7.63 -3.47
C GLN A 87 12.73 -6.78 -3.19
N PRO A 88 11.78 -6.68 -4.14
CA PRO A 88 10.52 -6.01 -3.88
C PRO A 88 9.81 -6.66 -2.70
N ALA A 89 9.13 -5.85 -1.91
CA ALA A 89 8.36 -6.33 -0.77
C ALA A 89 7.33 -7.35 -1.28
N GLN A 90 7.56 -8.64 -0.99
CA GLN A 90 6.60 -9.66 -1.39
C GLN A 90 5.30 -9.39 -0.65
N THR A 91 4.26 -9.02 -1.40
CA THR A 91 2.93 -8.90 -0.81
C THR A 91 2.51 -10.30 -0.37
N PRO A 92 2.32 -10.54 0.95
CA PRO A 92 1.98 -11.88 1.40
C PRO A 92 0.67 -12.31 0.77
N LYS A 93 0.67 -13.53 0.22
CA LYS A 93 -0.50 -14.19 -0.33
C LYS A 93 -1.59 -14.28 0.74
N LEU A 94 -2.83 -14.43 0.31
CA LEU A 94 -3.96 -14.43 1.25
C LEU A 94 -3.82 -15.51 2.34
N TRP A 95 -3.34 -16.71 1.97
CA TRP A 95 -3.09 -17.79 2.93
C TRP A 95 -1.97 -17.45 3.91
N GLU A 96 -0.93 -16.71 3.50
CA GLU A 96 0.17 -16.28 4.38
C GLU A 96 -0.33 -15.29 5.42
N LYS A 97 -1.21 -14.36 5.02
CA LYS A 97 -1.87 -13.43 5.94
C LYS A 97 -2.75 -14.16 6.96
N VAL A 98 -3.52 -15.16 6.52
CA VAL A 98 -4.35 -15.98 7.40
C VAL A 98 -3.47 -16.79 8.35
N SER A 99 -2.40 -17.41 7.84
CA SER A 99 -1.44 -18.19 8.62
C SER A 99 -0.73 -17.35 9.68
N ASP A 100 -0.24 -16.16 9.31
CA ASP A 100 0.42 -15.24 10.25
C ASP A 100 -0.54 -14.83 11.38
N ARG A 101 -1.79 -14.47 11.06
CA ARG A 101 -2.81 -14.14 12.07
C ARG A 101 -3.16 -15.35 12.93
N PHE A 102 -3.36 -16.51 12.33
CA PHE A 102 -3.67 -17.76 13.02
C PHE A 102 -2.56 -18.14 14.02
N SER A 103 -1.29 -17.99 13.64
CA SER A 103 -0.15 -18.33 14.51
C SER A 103 -0.11 -17.50 15.80
N ARG A 104 -0.69 -16.30 15.79
CA ARG A 104 -0.75 -15.39 16.95
C ARG A 104 -1.96 -15.62 17.85
N LEU A 105 -2.92 -16.45 17.43
CA LEU A 105 -4.10 -16.77 18.23
C LEU A 105 -3.72 -17.65 19.43
N LYS A 106 -4.48 -17.52 20.54
CA LYS A 106 -4.35 -18.44 21.67
C LYS A 106 -4.81 -19.83 21.26
N ARG A 107 -4.33 -20.87 21.96
CA ARG A 107 -4.71 -22.27 21.67
C ARG A 107 -6.22 -22.50 21.63
N SER A 108 -6.98 -21.85 22.53
CA SER A 108 -8.45 -21.92 22.52
C SER A 108 -9.07 -21.32 21.26
N GLU A 109 -8.51 -20.23 20.74
CA GLU A 109 -8.97 -19.57 19.52
C GLU A 109 -8.55 -20.34 18.27
N GLN A 110 -7.37 -20.98 18.28
CA GLN A 110 -6.94 -21.89 17.23
C GLN A 110 -7.87 -23.10 17.12
N HIS A 111 -8.30 -23.69 18.25
CA HIS A 111 -9.28 -24.78 18.25
C HIS A 111 -10.62 -24.34 17.65
N ARG A 112 -11.10 -23.13 18.01
CA ARG A 112 -12.33 -22.59 17.40
C ARG A 112 -12.19 -22.37 15.89
N PHE A 113 -11.02 -21.96 15.43
CA PHE A 113 -10.73 -21.85 14.00
C PHE A 113 -10.79 -23.21 13.32
N PHE A 114 -10.26 -24.28 13.92
CA PHE A 114 -10.37 -25.63 13.39
C PHE A 114 -11.81 -26.13 13.35
N GLU A 115 -12.58 -25.92 14.42
CA GLU A 115 -14.00 -26.28 14.47
C GLU A 115 -14.80 -25.57 13.36
N ALA A 116 -14.52 -24.28 13.13
CA ALA A 116 -15.19 -23.49 12.10
C ALA A 116 -14.87 -23.93 10.66
N HIS A 117 -13.72 -24.58 10.43
CA HIS A 117 -13.27 -25.04 9.12
C HIS A 117 -13.16 -26.56 9.03
N ARG A 118 -13.84 -27.28 9.94
CA ARG A 118 -13.74 -28.73 10.08
C ARG A 118 -13.97 -29.46 8.75
N ASP A 119 -15.02 -29.09 8.01
CA ASP A 119 -15.37 -29.73 6.75
C ASP A 119 -14.24 -29.64 5.72
N ALA A 120 -13.56 -28.49 5.62
CA ALA A 120 -12.44 -28.29 4.71
C ALA A 120 -11.19 -29.07 5.15
N ILE A 121 -10.96 -29.18 6.47
CA ILE A 121 -9.86 -29.95 7.04
C ILE A 121 -10.08 -31.45 6.81
N ASP A 122 -11.29 -31.95 7.08
CA ASP A 122 -11.66 -33.35 6.90
C ASP A 122 -11.58 -33.77 5.43
N LEU A 123 -12.03 -32.90 4.49
CA LEU A 123 -11.86 -33.12 3.05
C LEU A 123 -10.37 -33.22 2.66
N TRP A 124 -9.55 -32.28 3.12
CA TRP A 124 -8.11 -32.28 2.82
C TRP A 124 -7.37 -33.48 3.43
N LEU A 125 -7.79 -33.96 4.61
CA LEU A 125 -7.26 -35.19 5.20
C LEU A 125 -7.65 -36.42 4.38
N ALA A 126 -8.88 -36.47 3.85
CA ALA A 126 -9.35 -37.55 2.98
C ALA A 126 -8.63 -37.57 1.61
N GLU A 127 -8.27 -36.41 1.06
CA GLU A 127 -7.48 -36.30 -0.19
C GLU A 127 -6.00 -36.68 -0.02
N ARG A 128 -5.50 -36.74 1.22
CA ARG A 128 -4.11 -37.07 1.55
C ARG A 128 -3.87 -38.55 1.86
N GLY A 129 -4.93 -39.33 2.06
CA GLY A 129 -4.89 -40.78 2.31
C GLY A 129 -5.06 -41.57 1.02
#